data_AF-A0A819P1T5-F1
#
_entry.id   AF-A0A819P1T5-F1
#
_cell.length_a   1.000
_cell.length_b   1.000
_cell.length_c   1.000
_cell.angle_alpha   90.00
_cell.angle_beta   90.00
_cell.angle_gamma   90.00
#
_symmetry.space_group_name_H-M   'P 1'
#
loop_
_entity.id
_entity.type
_entity.pdbx_description
1 polymer ?
#
loop_
_entity_poly.entity_id
_entity_poly.type
_entity_poly.pdbx_seq_one_letter_code
_entity_poly.pdbx_strand_id
1 'polypeptide(L)'
;MSLEEITPEFISSSSNNYSKQLSKTLKFVSQSGQHSNSKRKKLIIISIITLLILLIDLIDECLGTTALTIYDVGNGGASGDPPCLSYTVVNDPSRNIATSGVGGICDNGPLFNTSIGGRWIRFVGTGGTIIPLTSPGVNHCGAFLTGWFNGTLPSIVGTIVSGDVCFETGGFMCLILIPVSVVHCSSFYVYFLPPMLICDSRYCTI
;
A
#
# COMPACT_ATOMS: atom_id res chain seq x y z
N MET A 1 -13.11 -20.93 -11.13
CA MET A 1 -13.61 -19.55 -10.98
C MET A 1 -13.27 -18.84 -12.28
N SER A 2 -14.24 -18.84 -13.18
CA SER A 2 -14.14 -18.35 -14.56
C SER A 2 -14.15 -16.82 -14.55
N LEU A 3 -13.33 -16.20 -15.40
CA LEU A 3 -13.36 -14.77 -15.68
C LEU A 3 -14.62 -14.48 -16.52
N GLU A 4 -15.48 -13.56 -16.06
CA GLU A 4 -16.56 -13.01 -16.88
C GLU A 4 -16.05 -11.81 -17.69
N GLU A 5 -16.20 -11.89 -19.01
CA GLU A 5 -15.93 -10.82 -19.98
C GLU A 5 -17.09 -9.81 -20.03
N ILE A 6 -16.75 -8.52 -20.04
CA ILE A 6 -17.68 -7.40 -20.22
C ILE A 6 -18.04 -7.28 -21.71
N THR A 7 -19.34 -7.33 -22.04
CA THR A 7 -19.82 -7.35 -23.44
C THR A 7 -20.07 -5.95 -24.04
N PRO A 8 -20.03 -5.79 -25.38
CA PRO A 8 -20.04 -4.49 -26.08
C PRO A 8 -21.36 -3.70 -26.03
N GLU A 9 -22.47 -4.32 -25.63
CA GLU A 9 -23.79 -3.65 -25.60
C GLU A 9 -23.87 -2.52 -24.56
N PHE A 10 -23.11 -2.64 -23.46
CA PHE A 10 -23.09 -1.66 -22.36
C PHE A 10 -22.50 -0.30 -22.77
N ILE A 11 -21.63 -0.28 -23.79
CA ILE A 11 -20.97 0.95 -24.27
C ILE A 11 -21.93 1.82 -25.10
N SER A 12 -22.88 1.18 -25.81
CA SER A 12 -23.80 1.87 -26.73
C SER A 12 -24.90 2.68 -26.00
N SER A 13 -25.34 2.21 -24.83
CA SER A 13 -26.39 2.88 -24.04
C SER A 13 -25.87 4.13 -23.35
N SER A 14 -24.59 4.12 -22.94
CA SER A 14 -23.91 5.21 -22.25
C SER A 14 -23.71 6.42 -23.17
N SER A 15 -23.20 6.20 -24.40
CA SER A 15 -22.94 7.25 -25.39
C SER A 15 -24.18 8.07 -25.78
N ASN A 16 -25.34 7.39 -25.93
CA ASN A 16 -26.61 8.05 -26.27
C ASN A 16 -27.16 8.96 -25.15
N ASN A 17 -26.81 8.67 -23.90
CA ASN A 17 -27.23 9.48 -22.75
C ASN A 17 -26.38 10.75 -22.61
N TYR A 18 -25.08 10.66 -22.87
CA TYR A 18 -24.17 11.82 -22.89
C TYR A 18 -24.53 12.84 -23.97
N SER A 19 -24.81 12.37 -25.20
CA SER A 19 -25.22 13.24 -26.30
C SER A 19 -26.50 14.05 -25.98
N LYS A 20 -27.48 13.40 -25.35
CA LYS A 20 -28.72 14.07 -24.91
C LYS A 20 -28.44 15.11 -23.81
N GLN A 21 -27.54 14.83 -22.87
CA GLN A 21 -27.18 15.75 -21.80
C GLN A 21 -26.38 16.97 -22.29
N LEU A 22 -25.48 16.78 -23.26
CA LEU A 22 -24.72 17.85 -23.90
C LEU A 22 -25.64 18.83 -24.64
N SER A 23 -26.66 18.32 -25.35
CA SER A 23 -27.62 19.18 -26.06
C SER A 23 -28.47 20.05 -25.12
N LYS A 24 -28.81 19.53 -23.93
CA LYS A 24 -29.55 20.30 -22.91
C LYS A 24 -28.71 21.42 -22.33
N THR A 25 -27.43 21.15 -22.08
CA THR A 25 -26.47 22.12 -21.54
C THR A 25 -26.21 23.27 -22.52
N LEU A 26 -26.06 22.97 -23.81
CA LEU A 26 -25.87 23.99 -24.85
C LEU A 26 -27.09 24.92 -25.01
N LYS A 27 -28.31 24.39 -24.85
CA LYS A 27 -29.53 25.23 -24.87
C LYS A 27 -29.64 26.15 -23.64
N PHE A 28 -29.13 25.73 -22.49
CA PHE A 28 -29.10 26.55 -21.28
C PHE A 28 -28.12 27.73 -21.42
N VAL A 29 -27.00 27.51 -22.10
CA VAL A 29 -25.99 28.55 -22.35
C VAL A 29 -26.54 29.66 -23.25
N SER A 30 -27.33 29.34 -24.28
CA SER A 30 -27.83 30.35 -25.23
C SER A 30 -28.87 31.32 -24.63
N GLN A 31 -29.57 30.94 -23.56
CA GLN A 31 -30.61 31.76 -22.93
C GLN A 31 -30.06 32.80 -21.93
N SER A 32 -28.80 32.69 -21.50
CA SER A 32 -28.19 33.58 -20.50
C SER A 32 -27.78 34.98 -21.02
N GLY A 33 -28.10 35.27 -22.29
CA GLY A 33 -27.66 36.43 -23.06
C GLY A 33 -28.22 37.82 -22.69
N GLN A 34 -29.10 38.01 -21.70
CA GLN A 34 -29.65 39.37 -21.36
C GLN A 34 -29.73 39.73 -19.83
N HIS A 35 -28.67 40.23 -19.14
CA HIS A 35 -28.69 40.99 -17.85
C HIS A 35 -27.28 41.30 -17.24
N SER A 36 -27.06 42.55 -16.79
CA SER A 36 -25.98 43.11 -15.92
C SER A 36 -24.58 42.46 -15.88
N ASN A 37 -23.59 43.17 -16.41
CA ASN A 37 -22.18 42.79 -16.58
C ASN A 37 -21.45 42.38 -15.28
N SER A 38 -21.85 42.90 -14.11
CA SER A 38 -21.22 42.56 -12.81
C SER A 38 -21.72 41.23 -12.23
N LYS A 39 -23.03 40.98 -12.31
CA LYS A 39 -23.62 39.70 -11.87
C LYS A 39 -23.20 38.56 -12.80
N ARG A 40 -23.08 38.82 -14.10
CA ARG A 40 -22.52 37.87 -15.07
C ARG A 40 -21.07 37.51 -14.79
N LYS A 41 -20.21 38.51 -14.54
CA LYS A 41 -18.81 38.26 -14.18
C LYS A 41 -18.70 37.40 -12.91
N LYS A 42 -19.49 37.69 -11.89
CA LYS A 42 -19.55 36.86 -10.66
C LYS A 42 -20.05 35.44 -10.93
N LEU A 43 -21.09 35.27 -11.75
CA LEU A 43 -21.64 33.96 -12.07
C LEU A 43 -20.69 33.13 -12.95
N ILE A 44 -19.98 33.77 -13.89
CA ILE A 44 -18.94 33.14 -14.70
C ILE A 44 -17.76 32.71 -13.83
N ILE A 45 -17.31 33.55 -12.90
CA ILE A 45 -16.23 33.21 -11.96
C ILE A 45 -16.64 32.04 -11.05
N ILE A 46 -17.85 32.06 -10.48
CA ILE A 46 -18.35 30.96 -9.65
C ILE A 46 -18.43 29.67 -10.46
N SER A 47 -18.93 29.72 -11.70
CA SER A 47 -19.00 28.55 -12.60
C SER A 47 -17.62 27.99 -12.92
N ILE A 48 -16.63 28.84 -13.19
CA ILE A 48 -15.23 28.44 -13.44
C ILE A 48 -14.62 27.81 -12.17
N ILE A 49 -14.84 28.39 -11.00
CA ILE A 49 -14.34 27.86 -9.72
C ILE A 49 -14.98 26.50 -9.43
N THR A 50 -16.30 26.34 -9.59
CA THR A 50 -16.97 25.05 -9.39
C THR A 50 -16.50 23.99 -10.39
N LEU A 51 -16.22 24.39 -11.64
CA LEU A 51 -15.69 23.47 -12.64
C LEU A 51 -14.23 23.08 -12.34
N LEU A 52 -13.42 24.00 -11.81
CA LEU A 52 -12.06 23.72 -11.35
C LEU A 52 -12.06 22.76 -10.16
N ILE A 53 -12.96 22.97 -9.19
CA ILE A 53 -13.10 22.08 -8.01
C ILE A 53 -13.53 20.67 -8.47
N LEU A 54 -14.54 20.57 -9.33
CA LEU A 54 -14.97 19.28 -9.89
C LEU A 54 -13.88 18.60 -10.75
N LEU A 55 -12.95 19.37 -11.35
CA LEU A 55 -11.78 18.83 -12.04
C LEU A 55 -10.69 18.36 -11.05
N ILE A 56 -10.51 19.05 -9.93
CA ILE A 56 -9.57 18.67 -8.86
C ILE A 56 -10.07 17.40 -8.17
N ASP A 57 -11.36 17.31 -7.87
CA ASP A 57 -11.99 16.10 -7.30
C ASP A 57 -11.82 14.87 -8.22
N LEU A 58 -11.81 15.07 -9.55
CA LEU A 58 -11.54 14.02 -10.55
C LEU A 58 -10.06 13.60 -10.60
N ILE A 59 -9.15 14.49 -10.20
CA ILE A 59 -7.70 14.22 -10.15
C ILE A 59 -7.34 13.54 -8.83
N ASP A 60 -8.03 13.85 -7.72
CA ASP A 60 -7.87 13.16 -6.43
C ASP A 60 -8.29 11.68 -6.51
N GLU A 61 -9.27 11.33 -7.34
CA GLU A 61 -9.63 9.93 -7.67
C GLU A 61 -8.54 9.18 -8.45
N CYS A 62 -7.59 9.90 -9.07
CA CYS A 62 -6.42 9.33 -9.75
C CYS A 62 -5.13 9.32 -8.90
N LEU A 63 -5.03 10.17 -7.87
CA LEU A 63 -3.81 10.32 -7.06
C LEU A 63 -3.94 9.78 -5.64
N GLY A 64 -5.14 9.38 -5.19
CA GLY A 64 -5.33 8.79 -3.86
C GLY A 64 -4.89 9.73 -2.73
N THR A 65 -4.90 11.04 -2.96
CA THR A 65 -4.49 12.05 -1.98
C THR A 65 -5.67 12.48 -1.11
N THR A 66 -6.27 11.54 -0.39
CA THR A 66 -6.58 11.89 1.00
C THR A 66 -5.22 12.06 1.67
N ALA A 67 -5.00 13.17 2.34
CA ALA A 67 -3.90 13.24 3.29
C ALA A 67 -4.07 12.03 4.21
N LEU A 68 -3.22 11.00 4.04
CA LEU A 68 -3.03 9.94 5.01
C LEU A 68 -2.52 10.66 6.25
N THR A 69 -3.44 11.20 7.04
CA THR A 69 -3.16 11.52 8.42
C THR A 69 -2.62 10.23 9.01
N ILE A 70 -1.50 10.35 9.70
CA ILE A 70 -0.64 9.28 10.21
C ILE A 70 -1.37 8.35 11.23
N TYR A 71 -2.70 8.42 11.31
CA TYR A 71 -3.57 7.64 12.19
C TYR A 71 -3.96 6.26 11.65
N ASP A 72 -3.76 5.94 10.37
CA ASP A 72 -4.07 4.59 9.84
C ASP A 72 -2.90 3.59 9.90
N VAL A 73 -1.73 4.00 10.40
CA VAL A 73 -0.64 3.06 10.71
C VAL A 73 -0.59 2.84 12.21
N GLY A 74 -1.42 1.91 12.70
CA GLY A 74 -1.38 1.55 14.12
C GLY A 74 -2.61 0.89 14.71
N ASN A 75 -3.10 -0.22 14.13
CA ASN A 75 -3.73 -1.24 14.96
C ASN A 75 -2.65 -2.29 15.29
N GLY A 76 -1.97 -2.10 16.42
CA GLY A 76 -0.99 -3.02 16.99
C GLY A 76 -1.65 -4.26 17.58
N GLY A 77 -1.25 -5.42 17.06
CA GLY A 77 -1.78 -6.72 17.50
C GLY A 77 -3.30 -6.84 17.29
N ALA A 78 -3.87 -7.98 17.64
CA ALA A 78 -5.33 -8.21 17.54
C ALA A 78 -6.20 -7.27 18.43
N SER A 79 -5.60 -6.26 19.10
CA SER A 79 -6.20 -5.45 20.16
C SER A 79 -6.22 -3.93 19.93
N GLY A 80 -5.59 -3.41 18.87
CA GLY A 80 -5.57 -1.95 18.59
C GLY A 80 -4.63 -1.13 19.48
N ASP A 81 -3.75 -1.78 20.22
CA ASP A 81 -2.74 -1.13 21.06
C ASP A 81 -1.58 -0.56 20.22
N PRO A 82 -0.74 0.35 20.74
CA PRO A 82 0.48 0.77 20.06
C PRO A 82 1.43 -0.40 19.77
N PRO A 83 2.12 -0.43 18.60
CA PRO A 83 2.94 -1.56 18.18
C PRO A 83 4.17 -1.85 19.05
N CYS A 84 4.60 -0.90 19.89
CA CYS A 84 5.65 -1.13 20.88
C CYS A 84 5.15 -1.79 22.18
N LEU A 85 3.83 -1.79 22.40
CA LEU A 85 3.19 -2.37 23.57
C LEU A 85 2.55 -3.73 23.27
N SER A 86 2.00 -3.91 22.05
CA SER A 86 1.38 -5.16 21.62
C SER A 86 1.91 -5.59 20.25
N TYR A 87 2.56 -6.76 20.22
CA TYR A 87 3.13 -7.37 19.02
C TYR A 87 3.20 -8.89 19.16
N THR A 88 3.28 -9.59 18.04
CA THR A 88 3.53 -11.03 17.99
C THR A 88 5.02 -11.30 17.92
N VAL A 89 5.51 -12.21 18.75
CA VAL A 89 6.93 -12.61 18.75
C VAL A 89 7.14 -13.75 17.77
N VAL A 90 8.16 -13.63 16.92
CA VAL A 90 8.64 -14.69 16.04
C VAL A 90 10.06 -15.05 16.45
N ASN A 91 10.20 -16.23 17.04
CA ASN A 91 11.48 -16.82 17.41
C ASN A 91 11.73 -18.05 16.53
N ASP A 92 12.23 -17.82 15.33
CA ASP A 92 12.50 -18.88 14.36
C ASP A 92 13.95 -18.81 13.87
N PRO A 93 14.83 -19.71 14.35
CA PRO A 93 16.24 -19.74 13.97
C PRO A 93 16.49 -19.84 12.46
N SER A 94 15.56 -20.46 11.71
CA SER A 94 15.74 -20.66 10.27
C SER A 94 15.59 -19.38 9.45
N ARG A 95 15.14 -18.27 10.06
CA ARG A 95 15.06 -16.95 9.39
C ARG A 95 16.40 -16.26 9.21
N ASN A 96 17.45 -16.74 9.88
CA ASN A 96 18.76 -16.14 9.78
C ASN A 96 19.29 -16.26 8.34
N ILE A 97 19.88 -15.20 7.79
CA ILE A 97 20.50 -15.25 6.46
C ILE A 97 21.61 -16.32 6.35
N ALA A 98 22.26 -16.70 7.45
CA ALA A 98 23.23 -17.79 7.47
C ALA A 98 22.61 -19.17 7.25
N THR A 99 21.29 -19.29 7.37
CA THR A 99 20.55 -20.51 7.01
C THR A 99 20.48 -20.62 5.49
N SER A 100 21.39 -21.38 4.91
CA SER A 100 21.46 -21.63 3.47
C SER A 100 20.51 -22.75 3.02
N GLY A 101 20.03 -22.65 1.79
CA GLY A 101 19.25 -23.69 1.12
C GLY A 101 17.76 -23.40 1.07
N VAL A 102 17.06 -24.20 0.28
CA VAL A 102 15.63 -24.05 0.02
C VAL A 102 14.86 -25.06 0.87
N GLY A 103 14.13 -24.55 1.87
CA GLY A 103 13.25 -25.34 2.72
C GLY A 103 11.79 -25.34 2.26
N GLY A 104 11.46 -24.60 1.19
CA GLY A 104 10.08 -24.39 0.73
C GLY A 104 9.23 -23.57 1.73
N ILE A 105 9.87 -22.82 2.63
CA ILE A 105 9.18 -22.07 3.68
C ILE A 105 8.57 -20.81 3.08
N CYS A 106 7.34 -20.49 3.51
CA CYS A 106 6.59 -19.37 2.98
C CYS A 106 5.96 -18.52 4.10
N ASP A 107 6.14 -17.20 4.04
CA ASP A 107 5.49 -16.24 4.94
C ASP A 107 4.08 -15.86 4.46
N ASN A 108 3.25 -16.86 4.14
CA ASN A 108 1.84 -16.69 3.72
C ASN A 108 0.83 -17.13 4.79
N GLY A 109 1.31 -17.56 5.96
CA GLY A 109 0.48 -18.10 7.02
C GLY A 109 -0.36 -17.04 7.77
N PRO A 110 -1.24 -17.47 8.68
CA PRO A 110 -2.13 -16.59 9.46
C PRO A 110 -1.41 -15.52 10.29
N LEU A 111 -0.12 -15.73 10.59
CA LEU A 111 0.74 -14.75 11.25
C LEU A 111 0.85 -13.44 10.46
N PHE A 112 0.92 -13.55 9.14
CA PHE A 112 1.11 -12.42 8.21
C PHE A 112 -0.18 -11.96 7.55
N ASN A 113 -1.31 -12.63 7.82
CA ASN A 113 -2.58 -12.31 7.19
C ASN A 113 -3.10 -10.96 7.71
N THR A 114 -3.02 -9.93 6.86
CA THR A 114 -3.47 -8.57 7.17
C THR A 114 -4.99 -8.41 7.12
N SER A 115 -5.69 -9.26 6.35
CA SER A 115 -7.15 -9.22 6.19
C SER A 115 -7.93 -9.59 7.45
N ILE A 116 -7.28 -10.14 8.48
CA ILE A 116 -7.87 -10.49 9.78
C ILE A 116 -7.46 -9.52 10.90
N GLY A 117 -7.16 -8.27 10.54
CA GLY A 117 -6.85 -7.18 11.49
C GLY A 117 -5.38 -6.78 11.54
N GLY A 118 -4.50 -7.42 10.76
CA GLY A 118 -3.08 -7.09 10.75
C GLY A 118 -2.35 -7.50 12.02
N ARG A 119 -1.07 -7.85 11.90
CA ARG A 119 -0.22 -8.16 13.06
C ARG A 119 1.10 -7.44 12.95
N TRP A 120 1.46 -6.76 14.03
CA TRP A 120 2.80 -6.27 14.24
C TRP A 120 3.67 -7.41 14.78
N ILE A 121 4.85 -7.57 14.21
CA ILE A 121 5.74 -8.71 14.40
C ILE A 121 7.09 -8.21 14.91
N ARG A 122 7.58 -8.85 15.98
CA ARG A 122 8.94 -8.67 16.48
C ARG A 122 9.72 -9.97 16.27
N PHE A 123 10.83 -9.89 15.56
CA PHE A 123 11.78 -10.99 15.44
C PHE A 123 12.71 -11.03 16.65
N VAL A 124 13.00 -12.24 17.15
CA VAL A 124 13.88 -12.45 18.31
C VAL A 124 14.69 -13.74 18.14
N GLY A 125 15.73 -13.89 18.96
CA GLY A 125 16.50 -15.13 19.07
C GLY A 125 17.60 -15.26 18.02
N THR A 126 18.10 -16.48 17.82
CA THR A 126 19.22 -16.77 16.92
C THR A 126 18.86 -16.66 15.44
N GLY A 127 17.57 -16.57 15.12
CA GLY A 127 17.08 -16.26 13.79
C GLY A 127 17.48 -14.86 13.32
N GLY A 128 17.76 -13.95 14.25
CA GLY A 128 17.96 -12.54 13.98
C GLY A 128 16.83 -11.70 14.55
N THR A 129 17.04 -10.39 14.59
CA THR A 129 16.16 -9.42 15.26
C THR A 129 15.69 -8.31 14.33
N ILE A 130 16.34 -8.14 13.17
CA ILE A 130 15.97 -7.17 12.15
C ILE A 130 15.98 -7.80 10.76
N ILE A 131 15.18 -7.28 9.85
CA ILE A 131 15.29 -7.63 8.42
C ILE A 131 16.58 -7.00 7.87
N PRO A 132 17.42 -7.74 7.11
CA PRO A 132 18.69 -7.20 6.59
C PRO A 132 18.45 -5.98 5.69
N LEU A 133 19.33 -4.98 5.77
CA LEU A 133 19.26 -3.75 4.96
C LEU A 133 19.97 -3.86 3.60
N THR A 134 20.56 -5.02 3.35
CA THR A 134 21.26 -5.35 2.10
C THR A 134 20.79 -6.72 1.66
N SER A 135 20.73 -6.96 0.35
CA SER A 135 20.33 -8.26 -0.15
C SER A 135 21.27 -9.37 0.37
N PRO A 136 20.72 -10.47 0.93
CA PRO A 136 21.50 -11.67 1.18
C PRO A 136 21.71 -12.51 -0.10
N GLY A 137 21.08 -12.16 -1.22
CA GLY A 137 20.95 -13.03 -2.40
C GLY A 137 19.91 -14.13 -2.19
N VAL A 138 19.66 -14.95 -3.22
CA VAL A 138 18.67 -16.04 -3.20
C VAL A 138 19.09 -17.25 -2.33
N ASN A 139 18.12 -18.09 -1.95
CA ASN A 139 18.33 -19.35 -1.23
C ASN A 139 18.88 -19.20 0.21
N HIS A 140 18.41 -18.16 0.90
CA HIS A 140 18.73 -17.90 2.30
C HIS A 140 17.47 -17.94 3.15
N CYS A 141 17.66 -17.98 4.47
CA CYS A 141 16.59 -18.00 5.47
C CYS A 141 15.54 -19.10 5.25
N GLY A 142 15.93 -20.22 4.62
CA GLY A 142 15.07 -21.37 4.35
C GLY A 142 14.07 -21.18 3.20
N ALA A 143 14.25 -20.17 2.35
CA ALA A 143 13.39 -19.90 1.20
C ALA A 143 14.19 -19.58 -0.08
N PHE A 144 13.57 -19.79 -1.24
CA PHE A 144 14.14 -19.40 -2.54
C PHE A 144 14.16 -17.89 -2.73
N LEU A 145 13.01 -17.21 -2.53
CA LEU A 145 12.86 -15.76 -2.60
C LEU A 145 13.10 -15.13 -1.22
N THR A 146 14.15 -14.33 -1.14
CA THR A 146 14.67 -13.80 0.12
C THR A 146 14.35 -12.31 0.24
N GLY A 147 13.60 -11.94 1.28
CA GLY A 147 13.23 -10.56 1.57
C GLY A 147 14.31 -9.80 2.34
N TRP A 148 14.71 -8.63 1.85
CA TRP A 148 15.55 -7.65 2.55
C TRP A 148 14.89 -6.27 2.54
N PHE A 149 15.13 -5.45 3.56
CA PHE A 149 14.50 -4.15 3.72
C PHE A 149 15.22 -3.10 2.87
N ASN A 150 14.54 -2.62 1.83
CA ASN A 150 15.01 -1.59 0.92
C ASN A 150 14.61 -0.21 1.45
N GLY A 151 15.35 0.26 2.46
CA GLY A 151 15.09 1.54 3.08
C GLY A 151 15.98 1.80 4.28
N THR A 152 15.64 2.85 5.03
CA THR A 152 16.33 3.20 6.28
C THR A 152 15.42 2.88 7.46
N LEU A 153 15.95 2.15 8.45
CA LEU A 153 15.20 1.89 9.69
C LEU A 153 15.00 3.19 10.49
N PRO A 154 13.89 3.32 11.22
CA PRO A 154 13.63 4.49 12.04
C PRO A 154 14.69 4.59 13.15
N SER A 155 15.33 5.75 13.27
CA SER A 155 16.27 6.04 14.35
C SER A 155 15.57 6.60 15.59
N ILE A 156 14.49 7.37 15.38
CA ILE A 156 13.70 7.99 16.44
C ILE A 156 12.74 6.96 17.04
N VAL A 157 12.78 6.81 18.35
CA VAL A 157 11.90 5.89 19.10
C VAL A 157 10.44 6.30 18.96
N GLY A 158 9.55 5.33 18.74
CA GLY A 158 8.12 5.53 18.58
C GLY A 158 7.70 6.02 17.20
N THR A 159 8.64 6.35 16.31
CA THR A 159 8.34 6.75 14.94
C THR A 159 8.09 5.52 14.07
N ILE A 160 6.92 5.49 13.43
CA ILE A 160 6.60 4.54 12.39
C ILE A 160 7.07 5.11 11.06
N VAL A 161 7.81 4.31 10.28
CA VAL A 161 8.18 4.64 8.91
C VAL A 161 7.68 3.55 7.97
N SER A 162 7.20 3.98 6.81
CA SER A 162 6.92 3.10 5.69
C SER A 162 8.21 2.84 4.91
N GLY A 163 8.35 1.63 4.41
CA GLY A 163 9.44 1.24 3.51
C GLY A 163 9.01 0.03 2.71
N ASP A 164 9.95 -0.55 1.97
CA ASP A 164 9.67 -1.74 1.17
C ASP A 164 10.59 -2.88 1.58
N VAL A 165 10.06 -4.10 1.59
CA VAL A 165 10.88 -5.31 1.52
C VAL A 165 10.98 -5.72 0.07
N CYS A 166 12.21 -5.82 -0.40
CA CYS A 166 12.54 -6.29 -1.72
C CYS A 166 12.84 -7.80 -1.69
N PHE A 167 12.24 -8.55 -2.60
CA PHE A 167 12.52 -9.98 -2.79
C PHE A 167 13.27 -10.19 -4.10
N GLU A 168 14.44 -10.81 -3.98
CA GLU A 168 15.33 -11.15 -5.09
C GLU A 168 15.05 -12.56 -5.63
N THR A 169 15.27 -12.73 -6.95
CA THR A 169 15.35 -14.04 -7.62
C THR A 169 16.66 -14.13 -8.40
N GLY A 170 17.06 -15.34 -8.82
CA GLY A 170 18.25 -15.53 -9.63
C GLY A 170 18.19 -14.70 -10.92
N GLY A 171 18.95 -13.60 -10.98
CA GLY A 171 19.04 -12.69 -12.13
C GLY A 171 18.40 -11.31 -11.95
N PHE A 172 17.65 -11.04 -10.88
CA PHE A 172 17.07 -9.73 -10.60
C PHE A 172 17.24 -9.36 -9.13
N MET A 173 18.04 -8.31 -8.85
CA MET A 173 18.32 -7.82 -7.49
C MET A 173 17.06 -7.39 -6.71
N CYS A 174 15.99 -7.04 -7.42
CA CYS A 174 14.69 -6.75 -6.83
C CYS A 174 13.57 -7.08 -7.80
N LEU A 175 12.90 -8.22 -7.61
CA LEU A 175 11.77 -8.62 -8.45
C LEU A 175 10.45 -8.11 -7.88
N ILE A 176 10.28 -8.24 -6.57
CA ILE A 176 9.01 -7.94 -5.88
C ILE A 176 9.30 -6.94 -4.78
N LEU A 177 8.60 -5.81 -4.81
CA LEU A 177 8.58 -4.83 -3.74
C LEU A 177 7.29 -5.00 -2.95
N ILE A 178 7.44 -5.21 -1.65
CA ILE A 178 6.34 -5.38 -0.71
C ILE A 178 6.36 -4.20 0.25
N PRO A 179 5.32 -3.34 0.25
CA PRO A 179 5.25 -2.23 1.19
C PRO A 179 5.05 -2.76 2.61
N VAL A 180 5.83 -2.21 3.54
CA VAL A 180 5.83 -2.57 4.96
C VAL A 180 5.87 -1.33 5.82
N SER A 181 5.56 -1.49 7.11
CA SER A 181 5.81 -0.45 8.12
C SER A 181 6.71 -0.99 9.22
N VAL A 182 7.54 -0.14 9.78
CA VAL A 182 8.44 -0.49 10.89
C VAL A 182 8.47 0.62 11.93
N VAL A 183 8.52 0.25 13.20
CA VAL A 183 8.66 1.18 14.33
C VAL A 183 9.88 0.81 15.17
N HIS A 184 10.58 1.84 15.67
CA HIS A 184 11.67 1.66 16.62
C HIS A 184 11.14 1.73 18.06
N CYS A 185 11.19 0.63 18.80
CA CYS A 185 10.68 0.49 20.16
C CYS A 185 11.82 0.49 21.19
N SER A 186 12.65 1.53 21.14
CA SER A 186 13.82 1.75 22.00
C SER A 186 15.00 0.80 21.78
N SER A 187 14.82 -0.52 21.91
CA SER A 187 15.90 -1.51 21.78
C SER A 187 15.64 -2.57 20.72
N PHE A 188 14.49 -2.51 20.06
CA PHE A 188 14.08 -3.47 19.05
C PHE A 188 13.19 -2.81 18.01
N TYR A 189 13.04 -3.49 16.88
CA TYR A 189 12.15 -3.10 15.80
C TYR A 189 10.92 -4.00 15.77
N VAL A 190 9.79 -3.41 15.39
CA VAL A 190 8.53 -4.14 15.17
C VAL A 190 8.02 -3.79 13.78
N TYR A 191 7.62 -4.81 13.04
CA TYR A 191 7.28 -4.72 11.63
C TYR A 191 5.81 -5.07 11.41
N PHE A 192 5.15 -4.31 10.54
CA PHE A 192 3.88 -4.69 9.96
C PHE A 192 4.14 -5.26 8.57
N LEU A 193 3.97 -6.57 8.43
CA LEU A 193 4.37 -7.34 7.24
C LEU A 193 3.14 -8.01 6.61
N PRO A 194 2.85 -7.74 5.32
CA PRO A 194 1.77 -8.42 4.61
C PRO A 194 2.15 -9.88 4.26
N PRO A 195 1.17 -10.73 3.94
CA PRO A 195 1.44 -12.12 3.59
C PRO A 195 2.08 -12.21 2.20
N MET A 196 2.99 -13.16 2.03
CA MET A 196 3.57 -13.44 0.73
C MET A 196 2.58 -14.17 -0.19
N LEU A 197 2.38 -13.64 -1.40
CA LEU A 197 1.48 -14.24 -2.40
C LEU A 197 2.16 -15.33 -3.25
N ILE A 198 3.49 -15.24 -3.38
CA ILE A 198 4.31 -16.22 -4.10
C ILE A 198 5.03 -17.06 -3.06
N CYS A 199 4.87 -18.38 -3.13
CA CYS A 199 5.50 -19.27 -2.16
C CYS A 199 6.84 -19.84 -2.58
N ASP A 200 7.53 -20.26 -1.51
CA ASP A 200 8.97 -20.23 -1.34
C ASP A 200 9.54 -18.81 -1.20
N SER A 201 8.84 -17.93 -0.47
CA SER A 201 9.28 -16.56 -0.16
C SER A 201 9.21 -16.24 1.32
N ARG A 202 10.23 -15.56 1.83
CA ARG A 202 10.34 -15.28 3.27
C ARG A 202 11.03 -13.97 3.62
N TYR A 203 10.54 -13.29 4.65
CA TYR A 203 11.23 -12.19 5.30
C TYR A 203 12.42 -12.75 6.09
N CYS A 204 13.63 -12.53 5.60
CA CYS A 204 14.86 -12.95 6.28
C CYS A 204 15.20 -12.03 7.46
N THR A 205 16.08 -12.48 8.36
CA THR A 205 16.55 -11.70 9.51
C THR A 205 18.06 -11.86 9.78
N ILE A 206 18.63 -10.87 10.49
CA ILE A 206 20.02 -10.83 11.00
C ILE A 206 20.09 -10.48 12.48
#